data_AF-A0A9X3PWI1-F1
#
_entry.id   AF-A0A9X3PWI1-F1
#
_cell.length_a   1.000
_cell.length_b   1.000
_cell.length_c   1.000
_cell.angle_alpha   90.00
_cell.angle_beta   90.00
_cell.angle_gamma   90.00
#
_symmetry.space_group_name_H-M   'P 1'
#
loop_
_entity.id
_entity.type
_entity.pdbx_description
1 polymer ?
#
loop_
_entity_poly.entity_id
_entity_poly.type
_entity_poly.pdbx_seq_one_letter_code
_entity_poly.pdbx_strand_id
1 'polypeptide(L)'
;DRTNADTQYFFGVKDPVLKGGCTQSTATNCEQNDLVNVSGATICIVCTGGTTEVTGVSGVTTLEGTSTTTLQGLVQSKDGWWTTLPATRERALVSPTLLGGIVFFPSYVTPEDSGCESSLGTSTLYALFYLTGSAYTESVIGTESVGGNTNVKRSVSLGTGLSSKMAVHIGSQGTGSSGTSSASGCVGGVTGFTQTGSGALSQVCTKPALSSWSRFITWLVQRD
;
A
#
# COMPACT_ATOMS: atom_id res chain seq x y z
N ASP A 1 -13.04 20.05 -9.59
CA ASP A 1 -14.40 20.41 -9.14
C ASP A 1 -14.83 19.50 -7.98
N ARG A 2 -15.64 20.00 -7.03
CA ARG A 2 -16.15 19.25 -5.86
C ARG A 2 -17.12 18.14 -6.26
N THR A 3 -17.79 18.32 -7.40
CA THR A 3 -18.73 17.36 -8.00
C THR A 3 -18.06 16.31 -8.88
N ASN A 4 -16.74 16.42 -9.11
CA ASN A 4 -16.03 15.49 -9.98
C ASN A 4 -16.07 14.07 -9.38
N ALA A 5 -16.65 13.17 -10.17
CA ALA A 5 -16.83 11.75 -9.87
C ALA A 5 -15.94 10.84 -10.72
N ASP A 6 -14.99 11.42 -11.47
CA ASP A 6 -14.06 10.68 -12.31
C ASP A 6 -13.20 9.75 -11.45
N THR A 7 -12.94 8.56 -11.97
CA THR A 7 -12.04 7.60 -11.35
C THR A 7 -10.67 8.23 -11.15
N GLN A 8 -10.19 8.19 -9.91
CA GLN A 8 -8.86 8.67 -9.58
C GLN A 8 -7.85 7.53 -9.62
N TYR A 9 -6.58 7.89 -9.70
CA TYR A 9 -5.49 6.94 -9.87
C TYR A 9 -4.37 7.24 -8.88
N PHE A 10 -3.67 6.20 -8.46
CA PHE A 10 -2.45 6.30 -7.66
C PHE A 10 -1.30 5.66 -8.44
N PHE A 11 -0.16 6.35 -8.50
CA PHE A 11 0.95 6.00 -9.38
C PHE A 11 2.23 5.74 -8.56
N GLY A 12 2.99 4.74 -8.99
CA GLY A 12 4.38 4.54 -8.60
C GLY A 12 5.25 4.61 -9.84
N VAL A 13 5.88 5.77 -10.07
CA VAL A 13 6.67 6.04 -11.27
C VAL A 13 8.16 5.96 -10.94
N LYS A 14 8.93 5.33 -11.83
CA LYS A 14 10.39 5.36 -11.74
C LYS A 14 10.88 6.69 -12.30
N ASP A 15 11.75 7.34 -11.56
CA ASP A 15 12.39 8.56 -12.05
C ASP A 15 13.64 8.19 -12.88
N PRO A 16 13.64 8.40 -14.21
CA PRO A 16 14.79 8.12 -15.05
C PRO A 16 15.93 9.14 -14.84
N VAL A 17 15.63 10.36 -14.38
CA VAL A 17 16.60 11.44 -14.16
C VAL A 17 17.50 11.10 -12.96
N LEU A 18 16.91 10.61 -11.87
CA LEU A 18 17.67 10.23 -10.66
C LEU A 18 18.66 9.08 -10.89
N LYS A 19 18.46 8.27 -11.93
CA LYS A 19 19.38 7.18 -12.32
C LYS A 19 20.30 7.54 -13.48
N GLY A 20 20.26 8.78 -13.97
CA GLY A 20 21.02 9.20 -15.16
C GLY A 20 20.54 8.56 -16.47
N GLY A 21 19.36 7.94 -16.47
CA GLY A 21 18.73 7.32 -17.64
C GLY A 21 18.04 8.33 -18.57
N CYS A 22 17.81 9.56 -18.10
CA CYS A 22 17.32 10.66 -18.93
C CYS A 22 17.90 11.99 -18.44
N THR A 23 18.28 12.87 -19.36
CA THR A 23 18.60 14.27 -19.04
C THR A 23 17.38 15.12 -19.38
N GLN A 24 16.71 15.69 -18.38
CA GLN A 24 15.54 16.53 -18.60
C GLN A 24 15.94 17.84 -19.27
N SER A 25 15.65 17.94 -20.57
CA SER A 25 15.93 19.13 -21.38
C SER A 25 14.65 19.82 -21.86
N THR A 26 13.52 19.11 -21.82
CA THR A 26 12.18 19.66 -22.07
C THR A 26 11.19 19.12 -21.04
N ALA A 27 9.94 19.60 -21.07
CA ALA A 27 8.90 19.09 -20.19
C ALA A 27 8.55 17.61 -20.44
N THR A 28 8.77 17.11 -21.67
CA THR A 28 8.23 15.83 -22.12
C THR A 28 9.29 14.76 -22.41
N ASN A 29 10.56 15.12 -22.50
CA ASN A 29 11.60 14.20 -22.97
C ASN A 29 11.99 13.10 -21.97
N CYS A 30 11.55 13.22 -20.71
CA CYS A 30 11.71 12.21 -19.67
C CYS A 30 10.36 11.70 -19.14
N GLU A 31 9.27 11.88 -19.91
CA GLU A 31 7.96 11.33 -19.55
C GLU A 31 8.01 9.80 -19.38
N GLN A 32 7.13 9.31 -18.52
CA GLN A 32 7.02 7.91 -18.12
C GLN A 32 5.59 7.46 -18.42
N ASN A 33 5.39 6.95 -19.62
CA ASN A 33 4.06 6.71 -20.20
C ASN A 33 3.74 5.21 -20.31
N ASP A 34 4.72 4.33 -20.12
CA ASP A 34 4.55 2.87 -20.21
C ASP A 34 4.43 2.24 -18.81
N LEU A 35 3.29 2.48 -18.15
CA LEU A 35 3.02 2.03 -16.79
C LEU A 35 2.16 0.75 -16.75
N VAL A 36 2.46 -0.15 -15.81
CA VAL A 36 1.66 -1.38 -15.59
C VAL A 36 0.37 -1.05 -14.84
N ASN A 37 -0.78 -1.46 -15.38
CA ASN A 37 -2.05 -1.41 -14.66
C ASN A 37 -2.13 -2.55 -13.62
N VAL A 38 -2.16 -2.21 -12.34
CA VAL A 38 -2.27 -3.14 -11.21
C VAL A 38 -3.56 -2.97 -10.42
N SER A 39 -4.58 -2.35 -11.02
CA SER A 39 -5.89 -2.12 -10.41
C SER A 39 -6.61 -3.41 -10.01
N GLY A 40 -6.52 -4.44 -10.85
CA GLY A 40 -7.11 -5.76 -10.58
C GLY A 40 -6.17 -6.74 -9.86
N ALA A 41 -4.94 -6.34 -9.55
CA ALA A 41 -3.93 -7.24 -9.00
C ALA A 41 -4.35 -7.75 -7.61
N THR A 42 -4.49 -9.07 -7.49
CA THR A 42 -4.81 -9.77 -6.25
C THR A 42 -3.71 -10.76 -5.91
N ILE A 43 -3.27 -10.74 -4.64
CA ILE A 43 -2.22 -11.62 -4.12
C ILE A 43 -2.86 -12.67 -3.23
N CYS A 44 -2.59 -13.92 -3.55
CA CYS A 44 -3.15 -15.08 -2.89
C CYS A 44 -2.03 -15.87 -2.19
N ILE A 45 -2.23 -16.18 -0.91
CA ILE A 45 -1.28 -16.96 -0.10
C ILE A 45 -1.71 -18.43 0.06
N VAL A 46 -3.01 -18.70 -0.07
CA VAL A 46 -3.56 -20.06 -0.11
C VAL A 46 -4.46 -20.11 -1.33
N CYS A 47 -3.96 -20.70 -2.40
CA CYS A 47 -4.59 -20.66 -3.73
C CYS A 47 -5.15 -22.03 -4.08
N THR A 48 -6.46 -22.11 -4.21
CA THR A 48 -7.19 -23.33 -4.54
C THR A 48 -7.58 -23.35 -6.02
N GLY A 49 -7.88 -24.53 -6.55
CA GLY A 49 -8.42 -24.66 -7.92
C GLY A 49 -7.46 -24.27 -9.05
N GLY A 50 -6.14 -24.38 -8.85
CA GLY A 50 -5.14 -24.06 -9.87
C GLY A 50 -4.92 -22.56 -10.09
N THR A 51 -5.39 -21.71 -9.16
CA THR A 51 -5.09 -20.28 -9.18
C THR A 51 -3.63 -20.01 -8.82
N THR A 52 -3.04 -19.03 -9.49
CA THR A 52 -1.66 -18.58 -9.25
C THR A 52 -1.60 -17.59 -8.09
N GLU A 53 -0.39 -17.36 -7.54
CA GLU A 53 -0.18 -16.40 -6.44
C GLU A 53 -0.68 -15.00 -6.82
N VAL A 54 -0.41 -14.57 -8.05
CA VAL A 54 -0.92 -13.30 -8.60
C VAL A 54 -2.03 -13.58 -9.59
N THR A 55 -3.11 -12.81 -9.50
CA THR A 55 -4.20 -12.79 -10.47
C THR A 55 -4.59 -11.34 -10.81
N GLY A 56 -5.34 -11.15 -11.91
CA GLY A 56 -5.79 -9.82 -12.35
C GLY A 56 -4.76 -9.01 -13.12
N VAL A 57 -3.59 -9.60 -13.43
CA VAL A 57 -2.58 -9.05 -14.35
C VAL A 57 -2.21 -10.12 -15.36
N SER A 58 -2.39 -9.83 -16.65
CA SER A 58 -2.18 -10.82 -17.72
C SER A 58 -0.73 -11.29 -17.79
N GLY A 59 -0.52 -12.61 -17.91
CA GLY A 59 0.81 -13.22 -18.05
C GLY A 59 1.64 -13.28 -16.77
N VAL A 60 1.13 -12.79 -15.64
CA VAL A 60 1.82 -12.78 -14.34
C VAL A 60 1.25 -13.86 -13.43
N THR A 61 2.14 -14.66 -12.82
CA THR A 61 1.76 -15.78 -11.96
C THR A 61 2.30 -15.68 -10.53
N THR A 62 3.43 -15.01 -10.32
CA THR A 62 4.04 -14.82 -9.00
C THR A 62 4.34 -13.34 -8.73
N LEU A 63 4.48 -12.96 -7.46
CA LEU A 63 4.71 -11.57 -7.08
C LEU A 63 6.15 -11.14 -7.34
N GLU A 64 7.10 -11.85 -6.74
CA GLU A 64 8.52 -11.47 -6.72
C GLU A 64 9.33 -12.22 -7.79
N GLY A 65 10.34 -11.53 -8.33
CA GLY A 65 11.25 -12.05 -9.34
C GLY A 65 11.67 -10.99 -10.36
N THR A 66 12.48 -11.41 -11.33
CA THR A 66 13.03 -10.55 -12.40
C THR A 66 12.44 -10.83 -13.77
N SER A 67 11.76 -11.97 -13.95
CA SER A 67 11.06 -12.32 -15.19
C SER A 67 9.76 -11.53 -15.35
N THR A 68 9.35 -11.23 -16.58
CA THR A 68 8.05 -10.59 -16.88
C THR A 68 6.84 -11.46 -16.54
N THR A 69 7.05 -12.73 -16.20
CA THR A 69 6.02 -13.62 -15.63
C THR A 69 5.78 -13.37 -14.13
N THR A 70 6.59 -12.51 -13.52
CA THR A 70 6.44 -12.06 -12.13
C THR A 70 5.97 -10.61 -12.13
N LEU A 71 5.18 -10.20 -11.14
CA LEU A 71 4.63 -8.83 -11.13
C LEU A 71 5.76 -7.81 -10.97
N GLN A 72 6.72 -8.11 -10.09
CA GLN A 72 7.90 -7.29 -9.88
C GLN A 72 8.74 -7.19 -11.16
N GLY A 73 9.02 -8.29 -11.85
CA GLY A 73 9.79 -8.26 -13.10
C GLY A 73 9.06 -7.51 -14.23
N LEU A 74 7.73 -7.67 -14.34
CA LEU A 74 6.91 -6.91 -15.29
C LEU A 74 6.92 -5.41 -15.01
N VAL A 75 6.76 -4.99 -13.75
CA VAL A 75 6.88 -3.58 -13.38
C VAL A 75 8.31 -3.09 -13.57
N GLN A 76 9.30 -3.93 -13.30
CA GLN A 76 10.71 -3.60 -13.52
C GLN A 76 11.07 -3.37 -14.99
N SER A 77 10.42 -4.05 -15.93
CA SER A 77 10.61 -3.85 -17.38
C SER A 77 9.86 -2.65 -17.95
N LYS A 78 9.11 -1.93 -17.12
CA LYS A 78 8.22 -0.81 -17.48
C LYS A 78 8.60 0.46 -16.75
N ASP A 79 7.88 1.56 -16.98
CA ASP A 79 8.17 2.86 -16.34
C ASP A 79 7.67 2.94 -14.89
N GLY A 80 6.90 1.95 -14.45
CA GLY A 80 6.28 1.92 -13.13
C GLY A 80 4.94 1.21 -13.15
N TRP A 81 4.06 1.61 -12.25
CA TRP A 81 2.74 1.02 -12.09
C TRP A 81 1.69 2.09 -11.74
N TRP A 82 0.43 1.75 -11.96
CA TRP A 82 -0.70 2.55 -11.54
C TRP A 82 -1.87 1.68 -11.09
N THR A 83 -2.68 2.22 -10.18
CA THR A 83 -3.88 1.56 -9.67
C THR A 83 -5.04 2.55 -9.57
N THR A 84 -6.25 2.12 -9.91
CA THR A 84 -7.46 2.92 -9.70
C THR A 84 -7.82 2.99 -8.22
N LEU A 85 -8.37 4.12 -7.80
CA LEU A 85 -9.22 4.21 -6.62
C LEU A 85 -10.64 3.78 -7.06
N PRO A 86 -11.10 2.57 -6.67
CA PRO A 86 -12.26 1.92 -7.28
C PRO A 86 -13.60 2.55 -6.92
N ALA A 87 -13.70 3.30 -5.82
CA ALA A 87 -14.95 3.94 -5.44
C ALA A 87 -15.14 5.27 -6.20
N THR A 88 -16.38 5.53 -6.60
CA THR A 88 -16.78 6.79 -7.20
C THR A 88 -16.46 7.95 -6.25
N ARG A 89 -15.83 9.02 -6.75
CA ARG A 89 -15.40 10.19 -5.95
C ARG A 89 -14.36 9.87 -4.86
N GLU A 90 -13.65 8.74 -4.96
CA GLU A 90 -12.55 8.40 -4.06
C GLU A 90 -11.30 9.21 -4.40
N ARG A 91 -10.65 9.78 -3.38
CA ARG A 91 -9.48 10.66 -3.56
C ARG A 91 -8.42 10.41 -2.50
N ALA A 92 -7.14 10.45 -2.89
CA ALA A 92 -6.02 10.48 -1.97
C ALA A 92 -5.58 11.94 -1.74
N LEU A 93 -5.94 12.51 -0.59
CA LEU A 93 -5.76 13.95 -0.31
C LEU A 93 -4.55 14.27 0.57
N VAL A 94 -3.97 13.26 1.22
CA VAL A 94 -2.83 13.41 2.12
C VAL A 94 -1.64 12.61 1.59
N SER A 95 -0.44 13.09 1.87
CA SER A 95 0.78 12.42 1.41
C SER A 95 0.93 11.03 2.03
N PRO A 96 1.42 10.04 1.26
CA PRO A 96 1.66 8.70 1.76
C PRO A 96 2.73 8.64 2.86
N THR A 97 2.70 7.57 3.64
CA THR A 97 3.78 7.13 4.54
C THR A 97 4.45 5.91 3.92
N LEU A 98 5.76 5.98 3.65
CA LEU A 98 6.54 4.83 3.17
C LEU A 98 7.30 4.21 4.36
N LEU A 99 7.12 2.92 4.60
CA LEU A 99 7.82 2.18 5.65
C LEU A 99 8.07 0.74 5.22
N GLY A 100 9.31 0.27 5.32
CA GLY A 100 9.67 -1.13 5.06
C GLY A 100 9.15 -1.66 3.72
N GLY A 101 9.26 -0.87 2.66
CA GLY A 101 8.78 -1.22 1.32
C GLY A 101 7.26 -1.11 1.12
N ILE A 102 6.48 -0.66 2.10
CA ILE A 102 5.04 -0.49 1.97
C ILE A 102 4.68 1.00 1.92
N VAL A 103 3.91 1.39 0.90
CA VAL A 103 3.28 2.70 0.75
C VAL A 103 1.91 2.65 1.41
N PHE A 104 1.77 3.36 2.53
CA PHE A 104 0.52 3.55 3.21
C PHE A 104 -0.08 4.89 2.83
N PHE A 105 -1.29 4.90 2.28
CA PHE A 105 -2.01 6.16 2.03
C PHE A 105 -3.49 5.96 2.29
N PRO A 106 -4.14 6.92 2.97
CA PRO A 106 -5.58 6.90 3.05
C PRO A 106 -6.18 7.53 1.80
N SER A 107 -7.27 6.95 1.34
CA SER A 107 -8.22 7.58 0.43
C SER A 107 -9.47 7.97 1.20
N TYR A 108 -10.25 8.86 0.59
CA TYR A 108 -11.52 9.34 1.11
C TYR A 108 -12.56 9.39 -0.01
N VAL A 109 -13.71 8.76 0.24
CA VAL A 109 -14.89 8.83 -0.63
C VAL A 109 -15.76 9.98 -0.15
N THR A 110 -15.92 10.99 -1.00
CA THR A 110 -16.76 12.16 -0.69
C THR A 110 -18.22 11.83 -0.98
N PRO A 111 -19.16 11.99 -0.02
CA PRO A 111 -20.58 11.85 -0.27
C PRO A 111 -21.08 12.84 -1.31
N GLU A 112 -22.14 12.47 -2.03
CA GLU A 112 -22.80 13.38 -2.95
C GLU A 112 -23.31 14.62 -2.21
N ASP A 113 -23.13 15.80 -2.82
CA ASP A 113 -23.57 17.10 -2.33
C ASP A 113 -23.05 17.56 -0.95
N SER A 114 -22.14 16.80 -0.33
CA SER A 114 -21.43 17.24 0.86
C SER A 114 -20.32 18.22 0.45
N GLY A 115 -20.28 19.43 1.03
CA GLY A 115 -19.36 20.51 0.67
C GLY A 115 -17.89 20.26 1.03
N CYS A 116 -17.34 19.07 0.77
CA CYS A 116 -16.06 18.58 1.29
C CYS A 116 -16.01 18.57 2.82
N GLU A 117 -17.12 18.23 3.47
CA GLU A 117 -17.19 18.11 4.92
C GLU A 117 -16.32 16.94 5.40
N SER A 118 -15.37 17.24 6.28
CA SER A 118 -14.37 16.28 6.75
C SER A 118 -14.92 15.21 7.68
N SER A 119 -16.10 15.40 8.26
CA SER A 119 -16.73 14.48 9.21
C SER A 119 -17.67 13.46 8.54
N LEU A 120 -18.06 13.70 7.29
CA LEU A 120 -18.88 12.77 6.50
C LEU A 120 -17.98 11.84 5.66
N GLY A 121 -18.58 11.01 4.81
CA GLY A 121 -17.86 10.12 3.89
C GLY A 121 -17.11 8.98 4.57
N THR A 122 -16.38 8.19 3.79
CA THR A 122 -15.65 7.03 4.29
C THR A 122 -14.19 7.09 3.86
N SER A 123 -13.30 6.68 4.75
CA SER A 123 -11.87 6.57 4.47
C SER A 123 -11.41 5.13 4.42
N THR A 124 -10.42 4.86 3.58
CA THR A 124 -9.80 3.56 3.43
C THR A 124 -8.28 3.73 3.42
N LEU A 125 -7.57 2.94 4.22
CA LEU A 125 -6.11 2.89 4.21
C LEU A 125 -5.65 1.82 3.22
N TYR A 126 -4.92 2.22 2.19
CA TYR A 126 -4.18 1.30 1.33
C TYR A 126 -2.82 0.99 1.92
N ALA A 127 -2.33 -0.22 1.68
CA ALA A 127 -0.98 -0.68 2.01
C ALA A 127 -0.40 -1.42 0.80
N LEU A 128 0.31 -0.70 -0.06
CA LEU A 128 0.81 -1.23 -1.33
C LEU A 128 2.31 -1.48 -1.29
N PHE A 129 2.78 -2.57 -1.88
CA PHE A 129 4.20 -2.84 -2.06
C PHE A 129 4.76 -1.88 -3.12
N TYR A 130 5.76 -1.07 -2.75
CA TYR A 130 6.22 0.03 -3.61
C TYR A 130 6.75 -0.41 -4.97
N LEU A 131 7.27 -1.64 -5.08
CA LEU A 131 7.81 -2.18 -6.33
C LEU A 131 6.74 -2.64 -7.31
N THR A 132 5.52 -2.93 -6.85
CA THR A 132 4.48 -3.54 -7.70
C THR A 132 3.14 -2.81 -7.67
N GLY A 133 2.87 -1.99 -6.65
CA GLY A 133 1.57 -1.36 -6.45
C GLY A 133 0.44 -2.32 -6.04
N SER A 134 0.76 -3.58 -5.75
CA SER A 134 -0.16 -4.59 -5.24
C SER A 134 -0.02 -4.76 -3.73
N ALA A 135 -0.79 -5.65 -3.11
CA ALA A 135 -0.42 -6.18 -1.79
C ALA A 135 0.96 -6.90 -1.85
N TYR A 136 1.59 -7.09 -0.70
CA TYR A 136 2.79 -7.93 -0.57
C TYR A 136 2.40 -9.39 -0.29
N THR A 137 3.28 -10.35 -0.60
CA THR A 137 3.01 -11.79 -0.42
C THR A 137 2.86 -12.15 1.07
N GLU A 138 3.68 -11.54 1.93
CA GLU A 138 3.39 -11.56 3.36
C GLU A 138 2.34 -10.50 3.69
N SER A 139 1.29 -10.93 4.39
CA SER A 139 0.23 -10.04 4.83
C SER A 139 0.78 -8.87 5.64
N VAL A 140 0.47 -7.64 5.20
CA VAL A 140 0.84 -6.40 5.90
C VAL A 140 -0.26 -6.01 6.86
N ILE A 141 -1.50 -5.92 6.37
CA ILE A 141 -2.69 -5.39 7.08
C ILE A 141 -3.79 -6.47 7.25
N GLY A 142 -3.42 -7.74 7.16
CA GLY A 142 -4.34 -8.86 7.28
C GLY A 142 -4.69 -9.51 5.95
N THR A 143 -5.48 -10.56 6.05
CA THR A 143 -5.95 -11.37 4.91
C THR A 143 -7.48 -11.40 4.88
N GLU A 144 -8.02 -11.86 3.76
CA GLU A 144 -9.44 -12.15 3.58
C GLU A 144 -9.63 -13.46 2.83
N SER A 145 -10.71 -14.17 3.15
CA SER A 145 -11.08 -15.40 2.46
C SER A 145 -12.11 -15.07 1.37
N VAL A 146 -11.79 -15.42 0.12
CA VAL A 146 -12.68 -15.22 -1.04
C VAL A 146 -12.85 -16.56 -1.73
N GLY A 147 -14.03 -17.17 -1.56
CA GLY A 147 -14.26 -18.56 -1.96
C GLY A 147 -13.33 -19.50 -1.20
N GLY A 148 -12.58 -20.34 -1.93
CA GLY A 148 -11.55 -21.22 -1.36
C GLY A 148 -10.19 -20.56 -1.14
N ASN A 149 -9.99 -19.32 -1.61
CA ASN A 149 -8.70 -18.65 -1.57
C ASN A 149 -8.54 -17.79 -0.32
N THR A 150 -7.29 -17.67 0.16
CA THR A 150 -6.91 -16.65 1.15
C THR A 150 -6.06 -15.60 0.46
N ASN A 151 -6.60 -14.39 0.35
CA ASN A 151 -5.96 -13.25 -0.30
C ASN A 151 -5.38 -12.29 0.73
N VAL A 152 -4.31 -11.60 0.35
CA VAL A 152 -3.74 -10.52 1.16
C VAL A 152 -4.52 -9.24 0.93
N LYS A 153 -4.94 -8.59 2.01
CA LYS A 153 -5.61 -7.28 1.92
C LYS A 153 -4.64 -6.23 1.41
N ARG A 154 -5.03 -5.53 0.35
CA ARG A 154 -4.37 -4.31 -0.13
C ARG A 154 -4.87 -3.04 0.57
N SER A 155 -6.00 -3.13 1.25
CA SER A 155 -6.62 -2.00 1.95
C SER A 155 -7.51 -2.43 3.11
N VAL A 156 -7.75 -1.50 4.04
CA VAL A 156 -8.67 -1.66 5.19
C VAL A 156 -9.49 -0.39 5.38
N SER A 157 -10.74 -0.53 5.84
CA SER A 157 -11.58 0.62 6.17
C SER A 157 -11.05 1.35 7.41
N LEU A 158 -11.04 2.69 7.35
CA LEU A 158 -10.75 3.56 8.50
C LEU A 158 -12.02 4.15 9.13
N GLY A 159 -13.19 3.80 8.58
CA GLY A 159 -14.48 4.33 9.01
C GLY A 159 -14.81 5.70 8.40
N THR A 160 -15.63 6.46 9.11
CA THR A 160 -16.22 7.71 8.62
C THR A 160 -15.29 8.91 8.82
N GLY A 161 -15.30 9.84 7.87
CA GLY A 161 -14.54 11.07 7.93
C GLY A 161 -13.25 11.02 7.13
N LEU A 162 -12.76 12.18 6.70
CA LEU A 162 -11.48 12.37 6.03
C LEU A 162 -10.34 11.95 6.96
N SER A 163 -9.47 11.04 6.50
CA SER A 163 -8.35 10.54 7.30
C SER A 163 -7.09 11.39 7.18
N SER A 164 -6.37 11.54 8.29
CA SER A 164 -5.03 12.10 8.35
C SER A 164 -4.00 11.12 7.76
N LYS A 165 -2.80 11.64 7.47
CA LYS A 165 -1.63 10.78 7.21
C LYS A 165 -1.45 9.78 8.36
N MET A 166 -1.06 8.54 8.03
CA MET A 166 -0.79 7.50 9.02
C MET A 166 0.49 7.83 9.80
N ALA A 167 0.36 7.97 11.12
CA ALA A 167 1.47 7.99 12.05
C ALA A 167 1.91 6.55 12.38
N VAL A 168 3.21 6.32 12.52
CA VAL A 168 3.78 4.99 12.76
C VAL A 168 4.39 4.94 14.14
N HIS A 169 4.07 3.88 14.89
CA HIS A 169 4.76 3.49 16.09
C HIS A 169 5.36 2.09 15.89
N ILE A 170 6.68 1.96 16.09
CA ILE A 170 7.38 0.68 16.05
C ILE A 170 7.58 0.22 17.49
N GLY A 171 7.00 -0.92 17.84
CA GLY A 171 7.00 -1.49 19.18
C GLY A 171 7.39 -2.97 19.19
N SER A 172 7.14 -3.64 20.31
CA SER A 172 7.40 -5.08 20.44
C SER A 172 6.59 -5.90 19.45
N GLN A 173 7.22 -6.95 18.92
CA GLN A 173 6.54 -7.90 18.06
C GLN A 173 5.58 -8.78 18.87
N GLY A 174 4.31 -8.76 18.48
CA GLY A 174 3.29 -9.66 19.01
C GLY A 174 3.41 -11.11 18.49
N THR A 175 2.45 -11.96 18.83
CA THR A 175 2.34 -13.34 18.33
C THR A 175 1.01 -13.54 17.60
N GLY A 176 1.00 -14.30 16.51
CA GLY A 176 -0.21 -14.59 15.74
C GLY A 176 -0.08 -14.24 14.26
N SER A 177 -1.19 -13.83 13.65
CA SER A 177 -1.26 -13.48 12.22
C SER A 177 -0.98 -12.00 11.98
N SER A 178 -0.31 -11.66 10.88
CA SER A 178 -0.12 -10.25 10.49
C SER A 178 -1.46 -9.52 10.34
N GLY A 179 -1.46 -8.23 10.66
CA GLY A 179 -2.69 -7.41 10.67
C GLY A 179 -3.47 -7.46 11.98
N THR A 180 -3.08 -8.32 12.94
CA THR A 180 -3.76 -8.43 14.24
C THR A 180 -2.88 -7.93 15.40
N SER A 181 -3.53 -7.71 16.54
CA SER A 181 -2.88 -7.44 17.83
C SER A 181 -2.96 -8.66 18.75
N SER A 182 -1.90 -8.90 19.51
CA SER A 182 -1.85 -9.80 20.66
C SER A 182 -1.73 -8.99 21.96
N ALA A 183 -1.69 -9.67 23.11
CA ALA A 183 -1.44 -9.04 24.41
C ALA A 183 -0.10 -8.28 24.48
N SER A 184 0.86 -8.63 23.63
CA SER A 184 2.18 -8.01 23.50
C SER A 184 2.27 -6.92 22.42
N GLY A 185 1.14 -6.53 21.82
CA GLY A 185 1.06 -5.49 20.80
C GLY A 185 0.76 -6.04 19.41
N CYS A 186 1.02 -5.24 18.37
CA CYS A 186 0.80 -5.68 16.99
C CYS A 186 1.74 -6.82 16.61
N VAL A 187 1.22 -7.85 15.97
CA VAL A 187 2.00 -9.04 15.57
C VAL A 187 3.16 -8.68 14.65
N GLY A 188 3.02 -7.67 13.80
CA GLY A 188 4.11 -7.19 12.95
C GLY A 188 5.11 -6.27 13.64
N GLY A 189 4.93 -5.96 14.94
CA GLY A 189 5.76 -5.00 15.69
C GLY A 189 5.56 -3.55 15.26
N VAL A 190 4.62 -3.27 14.36
CA VAL A 190 4.35 -1.91 13.88
C VAL A 190 2.86 -1.62 14.00
N THR A 191 2.56 -0.48 14.61
CA THR A 191 1.21 0.06 14.77
C THR A 191 1.08 1.34 13.97
N GLY A 192 0.12 1.39 13.06
CA GLY A 192 -0.32 2.60 12.37
C GLY A 192 -1.48 3.25 13.11
N PHE A 193 -1.43 4.58 13.25
CA PHE A 193 -2.51 5.39 13.78
C PHE A 193 -2.97 6.39 12.74
N THR A 194 -4.28 6.45 12.53
CA THR A 194 -4.92 7.42 11.63
C THR A 194 -6.08 8.06 12.35
N GLN A 195 -6.13 9.39 12.37
CA GLN A 195 -7.28 10.11 12.89
C GLN A 195 -8.20 10.45 11.71
N THR A 196 -9.51 10.34 11.89
CA THR A 196 -10.49 10.80 10.90
C THR A 196 -11.15 12.09 11.35
N GLY A 197 -11.73 12.84 10.40
CA GLY A 197 -12.44 14.09 10.69
C GLY A 197 -13.72 13.92 11.52
N SER A 198 -14.16 12.69 11.81
CA SER A 198 -15.19 12.40 12.81
C SER A 198 -14.64 12.33 14.25
N GLY A 199 -13.33 12.48 14.43
CA GLY A 199 -12.64 12.38 15.72
C GLY A 199 -12.24 10.96 16.10
N ALA A 200 -12.58 9.95 15.28
CA ALA A 200 -12.19 8.57 15.53
C ALA A 200 -10.69 8.36 15.29
N LEU A 201 -10.06 7.57 16.16
CA LEU A 201 -8.69 7.10 16.00
C LEU A 201 -8.70 5.64 15.58
N SER A 202 -8.32 5.38 14.33
CA SER A 202 -8.20 4.04 13.78
C SER A 202 -6.77 3.53 13.95
N GLN A 203 -6.65 2.46 14.75
CA GLN A 203 -5.42 1.71 14.95
C GLN A 203 -5.35 0.55 13.95
N VAL A 204 -4.25 0.45 13.21
CA VAL A 204 -4.01 -0.63 12.24
C VAL A 204 -2.71 -1.34 12.60
N CYS A 205 -2.77 -2.65 12.87
CA CYS A 205 -1.56 -3.44 13.02
C CYS A 205 -0.96 -3.75 11.66
N THR A 206 0.34 -3.53 11.52
CA THR A 206 1.04 -3.71 10.24
C THR A 206 2.30 -4.55 10.40
N LYS A 207 2.66 -5.30 9.35
CA LYS A 207 3.95 -5.97 9.20
C LYS A 207 4.57 -5.55 7.86
N PRO A 208 5.45 -4.53 7.83
CA PRO A 208 6.08 -4.09 6.58
C PRO A 208 6.86 -5.22 5.88
N ALA A 209 6.97 -5.16 4.55
CA ALA A 209 7.63 -6.20 3.74
C ALA A 209 9.12 -6.36 4.07
N LEU A 210 9.80 -5.23 4.32
CA LEU A 210 11.19 -5.17 4.73
C LEU A 210 11.28 -4.76 6.19
N SER A 211 12.30 -5.29 6.89
CA SER A 211 12.59 -4.91 8.27
C SER A 211 12.72 -3.39 8.40
N SER A 212 11.86 -2.78 9.22
CA SER A 212 11.94 -1.37 9.61
C SER A 212 12.88 -1.12 10.79
N TRP A 213 13.49 -2.18 11.33
CA TRP A 213 14.41 -2.08 12.47
C TRP A 213 15.77 -1.54 12.05
N SER A 214 16.17 -0.43 12.68
CA SER A 214 17.56 -0.02 12.77
C SER A 214 18.32 -1.04 13.61
N ARG A 215 19.35 -1.69 13.03
CA ARG A 215 20.33 -2.44 13.82
C ARG A 215 21.25 -1.44 14.53
N PHE A 216 20.80 -0.88 15.65
CA PHE A 216 21.69 -0.12 16.52
C PHE A 216 22.73 -1.08 17.13
N ILE A 217 23.98 -0.97 16.67
CA ILE A 217 25.15 -1.54 17.35
C ILE A 217 25.57 -0.49 18.37
N THR A 218 25.40 -0.78 19.66
CA THR A 218 25.98 0.02 20.74
C THR A 218 27.28 -0.62 21.20
N TRP A 219 28.35 0.17 21.30
CA TRP A 219 29.61 -0.29 21.86
C TRP A 219 29.57 -0.12 23.37
N LEU A 220 29.59 -1.24 24.11
CA LEU A 220 29.88 -1.22 25.54
C LEU A 220 31.40 -1.07 25.69
N VAL A 221 31.84 0.10 26.15
CA VAL A 221 33.21 0.23 26.67
C VAL A 221 33.19 -0.33 28.09
N GLN A 222 33.60 -1.59 28.24
CA GLN A 222 33.89 -2.15 29.55
C GLN A 222 35.18 -1.49 30.04
N ARG A 223 35.10 -0.69 31.11
CA ARG A 223 36.28 -0.27 31.87
C ARG A 223 36.58 -1.37 32.87
N ASP A 224 37.77 -1.96 32.75
CA ASP A 224 38.38 -2.79 33.78
C ASP A 224 38.67 -1.98 35.05
#